data_AF-A0A2D0RNA0-F1
#
_entry.id   AF-A0A2D0RNA0-F1
#
_cell.length_a   1.000
_cell.length_b   1.000
_cell.length_c   1.000
_cell.angle_alpha   90.00
_cell.angle_beta   90.00
_cell.angle_gamma   90.00
#
_symmetry.space_group_name_H-M   'P 1'
#
loop_
_entity.id
_entity.type
_entity.pdbx_description
1 polymer ?
#
loop_
_entity_poly.entity_id
_entity_poly.type
_entity_poly.pdbx_seq_one_letter_code
_entity_poly.pdbx_strand_id
1 'polypeptide(L)'
;MQLLLISIVLILHWMEYANCQHHTSRHRQHERGLGCLGGCLTCSASNGCLTCMPRLFIHLERDGMRQIGVCLASCPKGFFGTRSPEKNDCSKCGSECETCFDKNFCTRCRAGSYLHKGKCQESCPDDLVPSDIKRECVAPCPVNCESCLNSDTCTRCMSGHYLLHGQCHSICPEEFEPSEQSMDCIPKVHCEVGEWSEWGPCSRIGKNCIGEESRTRKVLQTPSPQGNPCPSTLEKRECVVKKKRCGKRDKGPHKGEQKNRNNRKEKTNSEGRRERKRERERERELGTREDNSRNKTEQRRRRTQSRDTIVE
;
A
#
# COMPACT_ATOMS: atom_id res chain seq x y z
N MET A 1 1.05 30.20 24.74
CA MET A 1 0.81 28.74 24.52
C MET A 1 1.21 27.89 25.72
N GLN A 2 2.30 28.17 26.46
CA GLN A 2 2.70 27.37 27.64
C GLN A 2 1.79 27.54 28.88
N LEU A 3 1.24 28.72 29.13
CA LEU A 3 0.38 28.96 30.31
C LEU A 3 -0.99 28.24 30.23
N LEU A 4 -1.52 28.05 29.02
CA LEU A 4 -2.75 27.28 28.78
C LEU A 4 -2.56 25.78 29.03
N LEU A 5 -1.38 25.24 28.73
CA LEU A 5 -1.08 23.83 28.99
C LEU A 5 -0.98 23.54 30.49
N ILE A 6 -0.41 24.45 31.28
CA ILE A 6 -0.32 24.30 32.75
C ILE A 6 -1.72 24.36 33.38
N SER A 7 -2.61 25.23 32.89
CA SER A 7 -3.98 25.31 33.41
C SER A 7 -4.78 24.04 33.07
N ILE A 8 -4.59 23.45 31.89
CA ILE A 8 -5.25 22.20 31.49
C ILE A 8 -4.73 21.01 32.31
N VAL A 9 -3.42 20.94 32.59
CA VAL A 9 -2.85 19.89 33.44
C VAL A 9 -3.36 19.99 34.87
N LEU A 10 -3.50 21.19 35.43
CA LEU A 10 -4.08 21.39 36.76
C LEU A 10 -5.57 21.02 36.78
N ILE A 11 -6.34 21.32 35.73
CA ILE A 11 -7.76 20.95 35.64
C ILE A 11 -7.94 19.43 35.48
N LEU A 12 -7.08 18.75 34.71
CA LEU A 12 -7.11 17.29 34.58
C LEU A 12 -6.71 16.60 35.89
N HIS A 13 -5.70 17.13 36.59
CA HIS A 13 -5.30 16.63 37.90
C HIS A 13 -6.35 16.92 39.00
N TRP A 14 -7.19 17.95 38.83
CA TRP A 14 -8.35 18.22 39.70
C TRP A 14 -9.56 17.35 39.35
N MET A 15 -9.76 17.00 38.08
CA MET A 15 -10.81 16.06 37.65
C MET A 15 -10.51 14.62 38.08
N GLU A 16 -9.24 14.22 38.12
CA GLU A 16 -8.81 12.94 38.71
C GLU A 16 -8.95 12.93 40.25
N TYR A 17 -8.77 14.08 40.92
CA TYR A 17 -8.97 14.20 42.37
C TYR A 17 -10.45 14.24 42.76
N ALA A 18 -11.31 14.81 41.90
CA ALA A 18 -12.76 14.91 42.14
C ALA A 18 -13.54 13.61 41.84
N ASN A 19 -12.93 12.62 41.16
CA ASN A 19 -13.59 11.35 40.84
C ASN A 19 -13.30 10.21 41.87
N CYS A 20 -12.66 10.53 43.00
CA CYS A 20 -12.46 9.60 44.11
C CYS A 20 -13.50 9.72 45.24
N GLN A 21 -14.72 10.20 44.96
CA GLN A 21 -15.82 10.24 45.94
C GLN A 21 -17.05 9.38 45.59
N HIS A 22 -16.96 8.50 44.60
CA HIS A 22 -18.06 7.59 44.28
C HIS A 22 -17.80 6.12 44.63
N HIS A 23 -17.25 5.87 45.82
CA HIS A 23 -17.55 4.65 46.58
C HIS A 23 -17.49 4.92 48.09
N THR A 24 -18.02 6.07 48.55
CA THR A 24 -18.54 6.13 49.92
C THR A 24 -19.80 5.28 49.94
N SER A 25 -19.65 4.00 50.28
CA SER A 25 -20.80 3.18 50.69
C SER A 25 -21.46 3.93 51.83
N ARG A 26 -22.62 4.52 51.56
CA ARG A 26 -23.47 5.19 52.55
C ARG A 26 -23.72 4.17 53.66
N HIS A 27 -22.99 4.32 54.75
CA HIS A 27 -23.27 3.63 55.99
C HIS A 27 -24.55 4.24 56.55
N ARG A 28 -25.68 3.69 56.09
CA ARG A 28 -27.02 3.98 56.60
C ARG A 28 -26.96 3.66 58.09
N GLN A 29 -26.95 4.70 58.93
CA GLN A 29 -27.14 4.56 60.37
C GLN A 29 -28.51 3.93 60.58
N HIS A 30 -28.52 2.63 60.81
CA HIS A 30 -29.59 1.95 61.47
C HIS A 30 -29.10 1.77 62.91
N GLU A 31 -29.51 2.68 63.80
CA GLU A 31 -29.47 2.43 65.24
C GLU A 31 -30.25 1.15 65.51
N ARG A 32 -29.52 0.05 65.73
CA ARG A 32 -29.95 -1.14 66.47
C ARG A 32 -28.75 -2.06 66.65
N GLY A 33 -28.31 -2.16 67.91
CA GLY A 33 -27.50 -3.27 68.39
C GLY A 33 -26.00 -3.01 68.35
N LEU A 34 -25.40 -3.23 69.51
CA LEU A 34 -23.98 -3.46 69.80
C LEU A 34 -23.48 -4.70 69.03
N GLY A 35 -23.52 -4.65 67.69
CA GLY A 35 -23.40 -5.79 66.80
C GLY A 35 -22.34 -5.59 65.72
N CYS A 36 -21.82 -6.70 65.23
CA CYS A 36 -20.77 -6.72 64.22
C CYS A 36 -21.31 -6.24 62.86
N LEU A 37 -20.60 -5.32 62.22
CA LEU A 37 -20.97 -4.75 60.92
C LEU A 37 -20.48 -5.63 59.76
N GLY A 38 -21.07 -5.47 58.57
CA GLY A 38 -20.52 -6.02 57.32
C GLY A 38 -20.59 -7.55 57.16
N GLY A 39 -21.68 -8.19 57.61
CA GLY A 39 -21.86 -9.65 57.42
C GLY A 39 -21.06 -10.53 58.40
N CYS A 40 -20.59 -9.92 59.49
CA CYS A 40 -19.91 -10.60 60.58
C CYS A 40 -20.90 -11.11 61.65
N LEU A 41 -20.74 -12.34 62.11
CA LEU A 41 -21.56 -12.96 63.17
C LEU A 41 -21.02 -12.65 64.57
N THR A 42 -19.71 -12.74 64.75
CA THR A 42 -19.03 -12.49 66.03
C THR A 42 -17.78 -11.65 65.79
N CYS A 43 -17.53 -10.66 66.64
CA CYS A 43 -16.44 -9.70 66.48
C CYS A 43 -15.91 -9.25 67.83
N SER A 44 -14.70 -8.68 67.79
CA SER A 44 -14.05 -8.05 68.94
C SER A 44 -13.47 -6.70 68.53
N ALA A 45 -13.31 -5.80 69.49
CA ALA A 45 -12.75 -4.47 69.22
C ALA A 45 -11.31 -4.52 68.69
N SER A 46 -10.53 -5.55 69.06
CA SER A 46 -9.11 -5.65 68.71
C SER A 46 -8.83 -6.45 67.44
N ASN A 47 -9.61 -7.51 67.19
CA ASN A 47 -9.35 -8.45 66.10
C ASN A 47 -10.35 -8.32 64.94
N GLY A 48 -11.29 -7.36 65.03
CA GLY A 48 -12.37 -7.22 64.06
C GLY A 48 -13.29 -8.43 64.08
N CYS A 49 -13.69 -8.92 62.90
CA CYS A 49 -14.56 -10.07 62.77
C CYS A 49 -13.84 -11.39 63.10
N LEU A 50 -14.49 -12.23 63.90
CA LEU A 50 -14.02 -13.57 64.27
C LEU A 50 -14.71 -14.67 63.45
N THR A 51 -15.99 -14.47 63.07
CA THR A 51 -16.75 -15.43 62.26
C THR A 51 -17.68 -14.71 61.29
N CYS A 52 -17.61 -15.08 60.01
CA CYS A 52 -18.43 -14.50 58.96
C CYS A 52 -19.71 -15.31 58.73
N MET A 53 -20.72 -14.68 58.12
CA MET A 53 -21.88 -15.41 57.59
C MET A 53 -21.44 -16.51 56.59
N PRO A 54 -22.15 -17.64 56.49
CA PRO A 54 -21.71 -18.82 55.71
C PRO A 54 -21.41 -18.61 54.22
N ARG A 55 -21.83 -17.48 53.63
CA ARG A 55 -21.55 -17.15 52.21
C ARG A 55 -20.33 -16.24 52.01
N LEU A 56 -19.77 -15.70 53.10
CA LEU A 56 -18.64 -14.79 53.06
C LEU A 56 -17.36 -15.52 53.44
N PHE A 57 -16.23 -14.97 53.02
CA PHE A 57 -14.90 -15.42 53.37
C PHE A 57 -14.29 -14.47 54.40
N ILE A 58 -13.66 -15.02 55.42
CA ILE A 58 -12.85 -14.24 56.37
C ILE A 58 -11.47 -13.98 55.76
N HIS A 59 -11.11 -12.71 55.64
CA HIS A 59 -9.77 -12.26 55.26
C HIS A 59 -9.13 -11.56 56.46
N LEU A 60 -7.83 -11.79 56.67
CA LEU A 60 -7.06 -11.15 57.73
C LEU A 60 -6.23 -10.01 57.14
N GLU A 61 -6.73 -8.79 57.29
CA GLU A 61 -6.01 -7.58 56.90
C GLU A 61 -4.89 -7.30 57.90
N ARG A 62 -3.69 -6.97 57.39
CA ARG A 62 -2.55 -6.61 58.23
C ARG A 62 -2.40 -5.10 58.27
N ASP A 63 -2.40 -4.54 59.47
CA ASP A 63 -2.03 -3.15 59.74
C ASP A 63 -0.87 -3.14 60.76
N GLY A 64 0.34 -2.94 60.26
CA GLY A 64 1.57 -3.14 61.03
C GLY A 64 1.70 -4.57 61.56
N MET A 65 1.66 -4.72 62.90
CA MET A 65 1.70 -6.02 63.58
C MET A 65 0.31 -6.60 63.90
N ARG A 66 -0.77 -5.85 63.65
CA ARG A 66 -2.13 -6.26 63.96
C ARG A 66 -2.73 -7.02 62.78
N GLN A 67 -3.59 -8.00 63.09
CA GLN A 67 -4.41 -8.70 62.11
C GLN A 67 -5.88 -8.50 62.46
N ILE A 68 -6.63 -7.94 61.52
CA ILE A 68 -8.05 -7.62 61.70
C ILE A 68 -8.84 -8.47 60.71
N GLY A 69 -9.81 -9.24 61.22
CA GLY A 69 -10.69 -10.05 60.40
C GLY A 69 -11.78 -9.21 59.74
N VAL A 70 -11.93 -9.39 58.42
CA VAL A 70 -12.97 -8.75 57.62
C VAL A 70 -13.70 -9.82 56.80
N CYS A 71 -15.01 -9.63 56.60
CA CYS A 71 -15.82 -10.55 55.80
C CYS A 71 -16.01 -10.02 54.38
N LEU A 72 -15.59 -10.81 53.39
CA LEU A 72 -15.64 -10.44 51.99
C LEU A 72 -16.47 -11.44 51.18
N ALA A 73 -17.16 -10.94 50.16
CA ALA A 73 -17.88 -11.81 49.22
C ALA A 73 -16.92 -12.58 48.29
N SER A 74 -15.71 -12.05 48.09
CA SER A 74 -14.66 -12.66 47.28
C SER A 74 -13.29 -12.25 47.82
N CYS A 75 -12.31 -13.15 47.74
CA CYS A 75 -10.98 -12.89 48.26
C CYS A 75 -10.22 -11.86 47.40
N PRO A 76 -9.37 -11.02 48.03
CA PRO A 76 -8.58 -10.02 47.32
C PRO A 76 -7.48 -10.67 46.46
N LYS A 77 -6.86 -9.89 45.57
CA LYS A 77 -5.74 -10.36 44.71
C LYS A 77 -4.62 -10.94 45.57
N GLY A 78 -4.04 -12.06 45.12
CA GLY A 78 -3.04 -12.82 45.87
C GLY A 78 -3.61 -13.77 46.93
N PHE A 79 -4.93 -13.91 47.02
CA PHE A 79 -5.62 -14.87 47.88
C PHE A 79 -6.67 -15.65 47.09
N PHE A 80 -6.93 -16.88 47.51
CA PHE A 80 -8.00 -17.73 47.02
C PHE A 80 -8.93 -18.13 48.17
N GLY A 81 -10.19 -18.42 47.84
CA GLY A 81 -11.20 -18.79 48.83
C GLY A 81 -11.17 -20.28 49.15
N THR A 82 -10.96 -20.63 50.41
CA THR A 82 -11.10 -22.01 50.92
C THR A 82 -12.43 -22.12 51.65
N ARG A 83 -13.20 -23.17 51.39
CA ARG A 83 -14.45 -23.46 52.10
C ARG A 83 -14.23 -24.65 53.02
N SER A 84 -14.53 -24.48 54.30
CA SER A 84 -14.51 -25.56 55.29
C SER A 84 -15.86 -25.64 56.00
N PRO A 85 -16.19 -26.76 56.65
CA PRO A 85 -17.42 -26.88 57.43
C PRO A 85 -17.57 -25.82 58.53
N GLU A 86 -16.45 -25.27 59.01
CA GLU A 86 -16.42 -24.34 60.15
C GLU A 86 -16.43 -22.87 59.70
N LYS A 87 -15.69 -22.55 58.62
CA LYS A 87 -15.59 -21.20 58.07
C LYS A 87 -15.09 -21.22 56.63
N ASN A 88 -15.36 -20.15 55.89
CA ASN A 88 -14.66 -19.90 54.63
C ASN A 88 -13.57 -18.85 54.87
N ASP A 89 -12.35 -19.12 54.42
CA ASP A 89 -11.20 -18.24 54.61
C ASP A 89 -10.58 -17.83 53.28
N CYS A 90 -9.92 -16.66 53.29
CA CYS A 90 -9.04 -16.26 52.21
C CYS A 90 -7.61 -16.69 52.52
N SER A 91 -7.16 -17.72 51.81
CA SER A 91 -5.83 -18.28 51.91
C SER A 91 -4.89 -17.65 50.88
N LYS A 92 -3.64 -17.34 51.27
CA LYS A 92 -2.67 -16.67 50.38
C LYS A 92 -2.19 -17.61 49.27
N CYS A 93 -2.02 -17.09 48.06
CA CYS A 93 -1.36 -17.81 46.97
C CYS A 93 0.11 -18.11 47.27
N GLY A 94 0.71 -19.05 46.52
CA GLY A 94 2.15 -19.34 46.58
C GLY A 94 3.04 -18.13 46.27
N SER A 95 4.32 -18.18 46.65
CA SER A 95 5.27 -17.07 46.48
C SER A 95 5.48 -16.67 45.02
N GLU A 96 5.49 -17.62 44.10
CA GLU A 96 5.71 -17.32 42.67
C GLU A 96 4.43 -16.89 41.94
N CYS A 97 3.30 -16.94 42.65
CA CYS A 97 1.99 -16.69 42.10
C CYS A 97 1.49 -15.30 42.49
N GLU A 98 0.97 -14.56 41.51
CA GLU A 98 0.32 -13.26 41.72
C GLU A 98 -1.19 -13.44 41.96
N THR A 99 -1.85 -14.27 41.16
CA THR A 99 -3.25 -14.68 41.36
C THR A 99 -3.39 -16.17 41.15
N CYS A 100 -4.16 -16.83 42.01
CA CYS A 100 -4.37 -18.27 41.97
C CYS A 100 -5.85 -18.63 42.09
N PHE A 101 -6.21 -19.77 41.54
CA PHE A 101 -7.52 -20.40 41.75
C PHE A 101 -7.52 -21.20 43.06
N ASP A 102 -6.44 -21.93 43.32
CA ASP A 102 -6.20 -22.65 44.58
C ASP A 102 -4.68 -22.68 44.90
N LYS A 103 -4.29 -23.40 45.94
CA LYS A 103 -2.89 -23.51 46.38
C LYS A 103 -1.95 -24.08 45.31
N ASN A 104 -2.45 -24.95 44.43
CA ASN A 104 -1.69 -25.67 43.41
C ASN A 104 -1.85 -25.07 42.00
N PHE A 105 -2.93 -24.31 41.76
CA PHE A 105 -3.28 -23.77 40.46
C PHE A 105 -3.20 -22.25 40.46
N CYS A 106 -2.08 -21.74 39.96
CA CYS A 106 -1.86 -20.34 39.66
C CYS A 106 -2.53 -19.94 38.34
N THR A 107 -3.11 -18.74 38.30
CA THR A 107 -3.70 -18.15 37.10
C THR A 107 -2.84 -17.03 36.52
N ARG A 108 -1.95 -16.43 37.34
CA ARG A 108 -0.97 -15.44 36.87
C ARG A 108 0.30 -15.47 37.70
N CYS A 109 1.45 -15.59 37.04
CA CYS A 109 2.75 -15.60 37.69
C CYS A 109 3.29 -14.19 37.96
N ARG A 110 4.14 -14.09 38.98
CA ARG A 110 4.90 -12.86 39.23
C ARG A 110 5.91 -12.63 38.11
N ALA A 111 6.36 -11.37 37.99
CA ALA A 111 7.39 -11.01 37.02
C ALA A 111 8.67 -11.85 37.27
N GLY A 112 9.26 -12.38 36.19
CA GLY A 112 10.40 -13.30 36.27
C GLY A 112 10.02 -14.79 36.29
N SER A 113 8.74 -15.13 36.32
CA SER A 113 8.26 -16.52 36.21
C SER A 113 7.20 -16.67 35.13
N TYR A 114 7.15 -17.86 34.53
CA TYR A 114 6.26 -18.23 33.44
C TYR A 114 5.27 -19.30 33.89
N LEU A 115 4.01 -19.14 33.49
CA LEU A 115 2.95 -20.09 33.78
C LEU A 115 3.06 -21.33 32.89
N HIS A 116 3.06 -22.51 33.50
CA HIS A 116 2.98 -23.79 32.83
C HIS A 116 2.08 -24.76 33.61
N LYS A 117 0.98 -25.23 33.00
CA LYS A 117 0.01 -26.16 33.60
C LYS A 117 -0.44 -25.75 35.02
N GLY A 118 -0.69 -24.45 35.22
CA GLY A 118 -1.12 -23.90 36.50
C GLY A 118 0.00 -23.69 37.53
N LYS A 119 1.27 -23.87 37.18
CA LYS A 119 2.41 -23.61 38.07
C LYS A 119 3.29 -22.51 37.49
N CYS A 120 3.93 -21.74 38.37
CA CYS A 120 4.89 -20.71 38.00
C CYS A 120 6.30 -21.23 38.18
N GLN A 121 7.14 -21.01 37.17
CA GLN A 121 8.54 -21.43 37.15
C GLN A 121 9.40 -20.41 36.41
N GLU A 122 10.67 -20.25 36.82
CA GLU A 122 11.59 -19.28 36.19
C GLU A 122 12.04 -19.73 34.79
N SER A 123 12.22 -21.04 34.60
CA SER A 123 12.64 -21.65 33.34
C SER A 123 11.56 -22.56 32.80
N CYS A 124 11.27 -22.52 31.49
CA CYS A 124 10.31 -23.43 30.87
C CYS A 124 10.85 -24.86 30.76
N PRO A 125 9.97 -25.89 30.76
CA PRO A 125 10.40 -27.27 30.53
C PRO A 125 10.89 -27.45 29.09
N ASP A 126 11.53 -28.60 28.83
CA ASP A 126 11.97 -28.98 27.48
C ASP A 126 10.82 -28.87 26.46
N ASP A 127 11.17 -28.49 25.24
CA ASP A 127 10.25 -28.21 24.10
C ASP A 127 9.37 -26.96 24.23
N LEU A 128 9.49 -26.18 25.31
CA LEU A 128 8.77 -24.90 25.47
C LEU A 128 9.73 -23.73 25.64
N VAL A 129 9.27 -22.55 25.22
CA VAL A 129 10.01 -21.30 25.34
C VAL A 129 9.24 -20.28 26.19
N PRO A 130 9.95 -19.40 26.92
CA PRO A 130 9.31 -18.33 27.64
C PRO A 130 8.70 -17.31 26.69
N SER A 131 7.45 -16.93 26.92
CA SER A 131 6.81 -15.79 26.24
C SER A 131 6.66 -14.63 27.21
N ASP A 132 7.43 -13.55 27.00
CA ASP A 132 7.34 -12.34 27.84
C ASP A 132 5.98 -11.65 27.74
N ILE A 133 5.35 -11.71 26.56
CA ILE A 133 4.06 -11.07 26.29
C ILE A 133 2.95 -11.74 27.10
N LYS A 134 2.93 -13.08 27.10
CA LYS A 134 1.90 -13.86 27.81
C LYS A 134 2.28 -14.15 29.26
N ARG A 135 3.58 -14.11 29.60
CA ARG A 135 4.16 -14.63 30.86
C ARG A 135 3.84 -16.10 31.08
N GLU A 136 3.91 -16.87 30.01
CA GLU A 136 3.59 -18.30 29.98
C GLU A 136 4.68 -19.05 29.21
N CYS A 137 4.81 -20.35 29.49
CA CYS A 137 5.61 -21.25 28.68
C CYS A 137 4.79 -21.68 27.48
N VAL A 138 5.22 -21.28 26.29
CA VAL A 138 4.53 -21.53 25.02
C VAL A 138 5.36 -22.46 24.16
N ALA A 139 4.71 -23.14 23.21
CA ALA A 139 5.45 -23.87 22.20
C ALA A 139 6.28 -22.89 21.35
N PRO A 140 7.51 -23.26 20.95
CA PRO A 140 8.30 -22.45 20.04
C PRO A 140 7.57 -22.27 18.71
N CYS A 141 7.76 -21.12 18.09
CA CYS A 141 7.23 -20.88 16.76
C CYS A 141 7.96 -21.74 15.71
N PRO A 142 7.32 -21.98 14.54
CA PRO A 142 7.98 -22.63 13.42
C PRO A 142 9.31 -21.97 13.05
N VAL A 143 10.17 -22.72 12.34
CA VAL A 143 11.43 -22.18 11.83
C VAL A 143 11.20 -20.92 10.98
N ASN A 144 12.07 -19.93 11.14
CA ASN A 144 12.00 -18.64 10.44
C ASN A 144 10.73 -17.82 10.71
N CYS A 145 10.01 -18.12 11.79
CA CYS A 145 8.85 -17.37 12.25
C CYS A 145 9.17 -16.47 13.44
N GLU A 146 8.82 -15.18 13.34
CA GLU A 146 8.94 -14.22 14.45
C GLU A 146 7.74 -14.29 15.39
N SER A 147 6.53 -14.47 14.85
CA SER A 147 5.30 -14.54 15.63
C SER A 147 4.35 -15.57 15.06
N CYS A 148 3.82 -16.45 15.89
CA CYS A 148 2.97 -17.56 15.50
C CYS A 148 1.67 -17.62 16.31
N LEU A 149 0.64 -18.22 15.71
CA LEU A 149 -0.61 -18.52 16.39
C LEU A 149 -0.45 -19.76 17.30
N ASN A 150 0.24 -20.77 16.78
CA ASN A 150 0.56 -22.04 17.43
C ASN A 150 1.91 -22.55 16.89
N SER A 151 2.34 -23.74 17.30
CA SER A 151 3.63 -24.33 16.89
C SER A 151 3.79 -24.54 15.38
N ASP A 152 2.71 -24.51 14.61
CA ASP A 152 2.70 -24.92 13.20
C ASP A 152 2.30 -23.77 12.25
N THR A 153 1.61 -22.76 12.77
CA THR A 153 1.03 -21.65 11.99
C THR A 153 1.71 -20.35 12.33
N CYS A 154 2.60 -19.91 11.45
CA CYS A 154 3.23 -18.60 11.51
C CYS A 154 2.28 -17.48 11.07
N THR A 155 2.40 -16.33 11.73
CA THR A 155 1.65 -15.11 11.40
C THR A 155 2.56 -13.97 10.94
N ARG A 156 3.86 -14.05 11.25
CA ARG A 156 4.89 -13.10 10.81
C ARG A 156 6.22 -13.79 10.70
N CYS A 157 6.80 -13.74 9.52
CA CYS A 157 8.11 -14.32 9.24
C CYS A 157 9.24 -13.39 9.68
N MET A 158 10.40 -13.99 9.99
CA MET A 158 11.63 -13.23 10.18
C MET A 158 12.02 -12.50 8.88
N SER A 159 12.81 -11.44 8.99
CA SER A 159 13.29 -10.68 7.84
C SER A 159 13.94 -11.58 6.78
N GLY A 160 13.65 -11.31 5.50
CA GLY A 160 14.13 -12.12 4.37
C GLY A 160 13.35 -13.41 4.10
N HIS A 161 12.21 -13.62 4.77
CA HIS A 161 11.30 -14.73 4.52
C HIS A 161 9.89 -14.21 4.24
N TYR A 162 9.16 -14.95 3.41
CA TYR A 162 7.83 -14.62 2.94
C TYR A 162 6.82 -15.64 3.48
N LEU A 163 5.71 -15.14 3.99
CA LEU A 163 4.66 -16.00 4.52
C LEU A 163 3.85 -16.63 3.37
N LEU A 164 3.66 -17.94 3.45
CA LEU A 164 2.76 -18.69 2.58
C LEU A 164 2.09 -19.79 3.41
N HIS A 165 0.75 -19.76 3.50
CA HIS A 165 -0.04 -20.81 4.16
C HIS A 165 0.39 -21.10 5.61
N GLY A 166 0.83 -20.07 6.35
CA GLY A 166 1.29 -20.22 7.73
C GLY A 166 2.74 -20.70 7.86
N GLN A 167 3.50 -20.80 6.78
CA GLN A 167 4.91 -21.17 6.78
C GLN A 167 5.76 -20.06 6.17
N CYS A 168 7.02 -20.00 6.58
CA CYS A 168 7.95 -18.97 6.14
C CYS A 168 8.94 -19.55 5.14
N HIS A 169 8.96 -18.99 3.94
CA HIS A 169 9.82 -19.41 2.85
C HIS A 169 10.82 -18.32 2.50
N SER A 170 12.11 -18.66 2.37
CA SER A 170 13.12 -17.71 1.88
C SER A 170 12.98 -17.43 0.38
N ILE A 171 12.44 -18.40 -0.37
CA ILE A 171 12.13 -18.31 -1.80
C ILE A 171 10.72 -18.86 -2.01
N CYS A 172 9.85 -18.09 -2.64
CA CYS A 172 8.48 -18.53 -2.94
C CYS A 172 8.47 -19.69 -3.97
N PRO A 173 7.51 -20.63 -3.87
CA PRO A 173 7.31 -21.69 -4.86
C PRO A 173 7.03 -21.14 -6.28
N GLU A 174 7.10 -22.00 -7.30
CA GLU A 174 7.08 -21.60 -8.73
C GLU A 174 5.83 -20.79 -9.14
N GLU A 175 4.68 -21.10 -8.55
CA GLU A 175 3.40 -20.44 -8.81
C GLU A 175 3.21 -19.14 -8.02
N PHE A 176 4.21 -18.74 -7.23
CA PHE A 176 4.16 -17.57 -6.36
C PHE A 176 5.39 -16.68 -6.58
N GLU A 177 5.27 -15.41 -6.22
CA GLU A 177 6.35 -14.44 -6.24
C GLU A 177 6.39 -13.69 -4.90
N PRO A 178 7.57 -13.23 -4.46
CA PRO A 178 7.72 -12.45 -3.23
C PRO A 178 7.12 -11.05 -3.38
N SER A 179 6.32 -10.65 -2.40
CA SER A 179 5.81 -9.28 -2.25
C SER A 179 6.52 -8.56 -1.12
N GLU A 180 7.32 -7.54 -1.45
CA GLU A 180 8.01 -6.69 -0.47
C GLU A 180 7.05 -5.86 0.39
N GLN A 181 5.85 -5.57 -0.10
CA GLN A 181 4.89 -4.72 0.61
C GLN A 181 4.14 -5.46 1.71
N SER A 182 3.83 -6.74 1.45
CA SER A 182 3.07 -7.58 2.39
C SER A 182 3.96 -8.59 3.12
N MET A 183 5.22 -8.78 2.70
CA MET A 183 6.12 -9.81 3.22
C MET A 183 5.55 -11.24 3.04
N ASP A 184 4.78 -11.43 1.96
CA ASP A 184 4.05 -12.67 1.67
C ASP A 184 4.39 -13.18 0.28
N CYS A 185 4.21 -14.48 0.05
CA CYS A 185 4.22 -15.06 -1.28
C CYS A 185 2.85 -14.85 -1.94
N ILE A 186 2.80 -14.03 -2.98
CA ILE A 186 1.58 -13.75 -3.74
C ILE A 186 1.53 -14.60 -5.01
N PRO A 187 0.35 -14.97 -5.54
CA PRO A 187 0.26 -15.75 -6.77
C PRO A 187 0.92 -15.03 -7.94
N LYS A 188 1.78 -15.75 -8.67
CA LYS A 188 2.44 -15.28 -9.88
C LYS A 188 1.41 -15.26 -11.01
N VAL A 189 1.16 -14.07 -11.56
CA VAL A 189 0.13 -13.88 -12.59
C VAL A 189 0.79 -13.68 -13.95
N HIS A 190 0.37 -14.44 -14.94
CA HIS A 190 0.83 -14.28 -16.32
C HIS A 190 -0.10 -13.37 -17.12
N CYS A 191 0.42 -12.80 -18.21
CA CYS A 191 -0.43 -12.00 -19.07
C CYS A 191 -1.39 -12.87 -19.87
N GLU A 192 -2.68 -12.56 -19.79
CA GLU A 192 -3.70 -13.16 -20.64
C GLU A 192 -4.31 -12.09 -21.55
N VAL A 193 -4.51 -12.44 -22.81
CA VAL A 193 -5.06 -11.57 -23.83
C VAL A 193 -6.34 -12.18 -24.38
N GLY A 194 -7.28 -11.32 -24.75
CA GLY A 194 -8.58 -11.75 -25.26
C GLY A 194 -8.54 -12.11 -26.73
N GLU A 195 -9.73 -12.38 -27.25
CA GLU A 195 -9.94 -12.63 -28.67
C GLU A 195 -9.55 -11.40 -29.51
N TRP A 196 -9.11 -11.68 -30.73
CA TRP A 196 -8.82 -10.65 -31.70
C TRP A 196 -10.09 -9.94 -32.15
N SER A 197 -10.01 -8.63 -32.35
CA SER A 197 -11.06 -7.91 -33.08
C SER A 197 -11.15 -8.40 -34.51
N GLU A 198 -12.29 -8.12 -35.13
CA GLU A 198 -12.40 -8.14 -36.58
C GLU A 198 -11.31 -7.27 -37.23
N TRP A 199 -10.90 -7.64 -38.44
CA TRP A 199 -9.92 -6.88 -39.20
C TRP A 199 -10.47 -5.50 -39.56
N GLY A 200 -9.68 -4.46 -39.31
CA GLY A 200 -10.00 -3.12 -39.75
C GLY A 200 -10.02 -2.99 -41.28
N PRO A 201 -10.53 -1.87 -41.82
CA PRO A 201 -10.55 -1.65 -43.26
C PRO A 201 -9.13 -1.54 -43.84
N CYS A 202 -8.94 -2.12 -45.02
CA CYS A 202 -7.68 -2.06 -45.76
C CYS A 202 -7.27 -0.62 -46.12
N SER A 203 -6.21 -0.12 -45.47
CA SER A 203 -5.68 1.22 -45.64
C SER A 203 -4.61 1.24 -46.73
N ARG A 204 -4.79 2.04 -47.77
CA ARG A 204 -3.89 2.06 -48.94
C ARG A 204 -2.50 2.60 -48.58
N ILE A 205 -1.46 1.86 -48.97
CA ILE A 205 -0.07 2.30 -48.84
C ILE A 205 0.47 2.58 -50.25
N GLY A 206 0.78 3.86 -50.51
CA GLY A 206 1.37 4.28 -51.77
C GLY A 206 0.44 4.19 -53.00
N LYS A 207 1.05 4.04 -54.19
CA LYS A 207 0.35 4.11 -55.49
C LYS A 207 -0.19 2.76 -55.99
N ASN A 208 0.17 1.64 -55.36
CA ASN A 208 -0.23 0.31 -55.81
C ASN A 208 -1.60 -0.09 -55.23
N CYS A 209 -2.21 -1.20 -55.70
CA CYS A 209 -3.45 -1.73 -55.11
C CYS A 209 -3.19 -2.44 -53.74
N ILE A 210 -2.02 -2.25 -53.12
CA ILE A 210 -1.61 -2.85 -51.84
C ILE A 210 -1.94 -1.89 -50.69
N GLY A 211 -2.44 -2.44 -49.60
CA GLY A 211 -2.70 -1.74 -48.35
C GLY A 211 -2.33 -2.59 -47.14
N GLU A 212 -2.50 -2.02 -45.97
CA GLU A 212 -2.33 -2.69 -44.67
C GLU A 212 -3.67 -2.63 -43.93
N GLU A 213 -4.06 -3.73 -43.32
CA GLU A 213 -5.12 -3.77 -42.33
C GLU A 213 -4.57 -4.27 -41.00
N SER A 214 -5.16 -3.75 -39.93
CA SER A 214 -4.75 -4.07 -38.58
C SER A 214 -5.94 -4.58 -37.77
N ARG A 215 -5.66 -5.50 -36.86
CA ARG A 215 -6.59 -5.90 -35.80
C ARG A 215 -5.92 -5.76 -34.45
N THR A 216 -6.74 -5.62 -33.41
CA THR A 216 -6.27 -5.43 -32.05
C THR A 216 -6.95 -6.41 -31.11
N ARG A 217 -6.25 -6.81 -30.06
CA ARG A 217 -6.84 -7.56 -28.94
C ARG A 217 -6.56 -6.85 -27.63
N LYS A 218 -7.46 -7.01 -26.67
CA LYS A 218 -7.33 -6.42 -25.34
C LYS A 218 -6.52 -7.34 -24.43
N VAL A 219 -5.75 -6.76 -23.52
CA VAL A 219 -5.17 -7.48 -22.38
C VAL A 219 -6.27 -7.71 -21.36
N LEU A 220 -6.53 -8.96 -21.00
CA LEU A 220 -7.54 -9.35 -20.01
C LEU A 220 -6.91 -9.41 -18.62
N GLN A 221 -5.71 -9.98 -18.52
CA GLN A 221 -4.95 -10.08 -17.29
C GLN A 221 -3.58 -9.47 -17.48
N THR A 222 -3.24 -8.50 -16.63
CA THR A 222 -1.91 -7.89 -16.65
C THR A 222 -0.94 -8.81 -15.90
N PRO A 223 0.28 -9.03 -16.42
CA PRO A 223 1.24 -9.90 -15.77
C PRO A 223 1.77 -9.24 -14.50
N SER A 224 2.13 -10.09 -13.54
CA SER A 224 2.89 -9.68 -12.37
C SER A 224 4.36 -9.39 -12.74
N PRO A 225 5.18 -8.77 -11.85
CA PRO A 225 6.57 -8.46 -12.15
C PRO A 225 7.41 -9.65 -12.61
N GLN A 226 7.16 -10.84 -12.07
CA GLN A 226 7.84 -12.07 -12.49
C GLN A 226 7.03 -12.90 -13.50
N GLY A 227 5.82 -12.43 -13.88
CA GLY A 227 4.94 -13.07 -14.84
C GLY A 227 5.40 -12.95 -16.30
N ASN A 228 4.89 -13.83 -17.16
CA ASN A 228 5.17 -13.77 -18.59
C ASN A 228 4.57 -12.50 -19.22
N PRO A 229 5.34 -11.73 -20.01
CA PRO A 229 4.85 -10.50 -20.62
C PRO A 229 3.74 -10.78 -21.65
N CYS A 230 2.93 -9.76 -21.90
CA CYS A 230 1.83 -9.87 -22.85
C CYS A 230 2.34 -10.15 -24.27
N PRO A 231 1.75 -11.13 -24.98
CA PRO A 231 2.00 -11.30 -26.40
C PRO A 231 1.42 -10.10 -27.18
N SER A 232 1.85 -9.89 -28.43
CA SER A 232 1.51 -8.70 -29.22
C SER A 232 0.00 -8.40 -29.24
N THR A 233 -0.38 -7.16 -28.95
CA THR A 233 -1.78 -6.71 -28.91
C THR A 233 -2.26 -6.08 -30.21
N LEU A 234 -1.34 -5.83 -31.15
CA LEU A 234 -1.57 -5.31 -32.48
C LEU A 234 -1.00 -6.27 -33.51
N GLU A 235 -1.81 -6.62 -34.49
CA GLU A 235 -1.37 -7.41 -35.64
C GLU A 235 -1.71 -6.65 -36.92
N LYS A 236 -0.78 -6.66 -37.87
CA LYS A 236 -0.89 -6.00 -39.17
C LYS A 236 -0.68 -7.03 -40.26
N ARG A 237 -1.49 -6.97 -41.31
CA ARG A 237 -1.30 -7.80 -42.51
C ARG A 237 -1.52 -6.98 -43.78
N GLU A 238 -0.86 -7.41 -44.84
CA GLU A 238 -1.08 -6.84 -46.17
C GLU A 238 -2.44 -7.26 -46.73
N CYS A 239 -3.08 -6.33 -47.43
CA CYS A 239 -4.38 -6.51 -48.05
C CYS A 239 -4.42 -5.82 -49.41
N VAL A 240 -5.38 -6.20 -50.26
CA VAL A 240 -5.56 -5.57 -51.58
C VAL A 240 -6.76 -4.64 -51.56
N VAL A 241 -6.53 -3.36 -51.84
CA VAL A 241 -7.58 -2.33 -51.84
C VAL A 241 -8.43 -2.47 -53.11
N LYS A 242 -9.73 -2.72 -52.96
CA LYS A 242 -10.66 -2.75 -54.09
C LYS A 242 -10.96 -1.32 -54.60
N LYS A 243 -10.49 -0.97 -55.81
CA LYS A 243 -11.02 0.15 -56.62
C LYS A 243 -11.15 -0.25 -58.10
N LYS A 244 -12.18 0.29 -58.79
CA LYS A 244 -12.62 0.05 -60.20
C LYS A 244 -11.54 0.07 -61.31
N ARG A 245 -10.26 0.31 -61.03
CA ARG A 245 -9.14 0.28 -62.02
C ARG A 245 -8.08 -0.78 -61.74
N CYS A 246 -8.36 -1.82 -60.96
CA CYS A 246 -7.52 -3.03 -60.93
C CYS A 246 -8.18 -4.11 -61.83
N GLY A 247 -8.61 -3.72 -63.05
CA GLY A 247 -9.16 -4.61 -64.06
C GLY A 247 -8.07 -5.12 -65.01
N LYS A 248 -8.01 -6.44 -65.19
CA LYS A 248 -7.12 -7.16 -66.09
C LYS A 248 -7.04 -6.47 -67.45
N ARG A 249 -5.83 -6.19 -67.95
CA ARG A 249 -5.63 -5.97 -69.38
C ARG A 249 -5.73 -7.32 -70.07
N ASP A 250 -6.92 -7.69 -70.53
CA ASP A 250 -7.06 -8.78 -71.48
C ASP A 250 -6.34 -8.40 -72.78
N LYS A 251 -5.29 -9.14 -73.11
CA LYS A 251 -4.59 -9.04 -74.39
C LYS A 251 -5.45 -9.74 -75.46
N GLY A 252 -6.31 -8.98 -76.12
CA GLY A 252 -6.89 -9.38 -77.41
C GLY A 252 -5.97 -8.98 -78.57
N PRO A 253 -5.85 -9.78 -79.65
CA PRO A 253 -4.91 -9.52 -80.73
C PRO A 253 -5.54 -8.59 -81.78
N HIS A 254 -4.97 -7.39 -81.97
CA HIS A 254 -5.31 -6.57 -83.13
C HIS A 254 -4.31 -6.84 -84.26
N LYS A 255 -4.81 -7.53 -85.30
CA LYS A 255 -4.28 -7.52 -86.67
C LYS A 255 -4.22 -6.08 -87.16
N GLY A 256 -3.12 -5.78 -87.87
CA GLY A 256 -2.66 -4.43 -88.13
C GLY A 256 -3.43 -3.63 -89.16
N GLU A 257 -3.08 -2.36 -89.22
CA GLU A 257 -3.12 -1.56 -90.44
C GLU A 257 -2.01 -0.51 -90.39
N GLN A 258 -1.13 -0.60 -91.37
CA GLN A 258 0.01 0.28 -91.56
C GLN A 258 -0.49 1.55 -92.25
N LYS A 259 -0.47 2.68 -91.54
CA LYS A 259 -0.53 4.00 -92.18
C LYS A 259 0.63 4.88 -91.71
N ASN A 260 1.56 5.01 -92.64
CA ASN A 260 2.72 5.87 -92.63
C ASN A 260 2.30 7.35 -92.55
N ARG A 261 2.87 8.12 -91.62
CA ARG A 261 2.95 9.58 -91.76
C ARG A 261 4.09 10.16 -90.91
N ASN A 262 5.29 10.07 -91.47
CA ASN A 262 6.33 11.06 -91.24
C ASN A 262 5.73 12.47 -91.43
N ASN A 263 5.67 13.26 -90.35
CA ASN A 263 5.77 14.72 -90.30
C ASN A 263 5.24 15.24 -88.95
N ARG A 264 5.96 14.93 -87.87
CA ARG A 264 5.81 15.64 -86.58
C ARG A 264 7.15 15.78 -85.86
N LYS A 265 8.21 16.10 -86.61
CA LYS A 265 9.53 16.44 -86.05
C LYS A 265 10.02 17.85 -86.41
N GLU A 266 9.19 18.67 -87.05
CA GLU A 266 9.54 20.07 -87.39
C GLU A 266 8.72 21.15 -86.67
N LYS A 267 7.77 20.78 -85.79
CA LYS A 267 6.95 21.79 -85.08
C LYS A 267 7.36 22.05 -83.62
N THR A 268 8.24 21.24 -83.04
CA THR A 268 8.73 21.44 -81.65
C THR A 268 10.02 22.26 -81.57
N ASN A 269 10.71 22.49 -82.70
CA ASN A 269 12.00 23.18 -82.71
C ASN A 269 11.88 24.70 -83.01
N SER A 270 10.69 25.19 -83.38
CA SER A 270 10.45 26.61 -83.64
C SER A 270 9.95 27.38 -82.40
N GLU A 271 9.29 26.72 -81.45
CA GLU A 271 8.81 27.34 -80.21
C GLU A 271 9.92 27.49 -79.17
N GLY A 272 10.79 26.48 -79.00
CA GLY A 272 11.93 26.55 -78.08
C GLY A 272 13.01 27.58 -78.46
N ARG A 273 13.14 27.90 -79.76
CA ARG A 273 14.10 28.93 -80.24
C ARG A 273 13.58 30.36 -80.03
N ARG A 274 12.25 30.55 -80.01
CA ARG A 274 11.63 31.87 -79.78
C ARG A 274 11.67 32.27 -78.31
N GLU A 275 11.59 31.30 -77.39
CA GLU A 275 11.62 31.55 -75.95
C GLU A 275 13.02 31.95 -75.47
N ARG A 276 14.08 31.23 -75.92
CA ARG A 276 15.47 31.55 -75.57
C ARG A 276 15.97 32.90 -76.13
N LYS A 277 15.35 33.42 -77.19
CA LYS A 277 15.68 34.76 -77.72
C LYS A 277 15.06 35.89 -76.87
N ARG A 278 13.83 35.69 -76.38
CA ARG A 278 13.12 36.66 -75.52
C ARG A 278 13.76 36.81 -74.14
N GLU A 279 14.36 35.75 -73.62
CA GLU A 279 15.05 35.77 -72.33
C GLU A 279 16.37 36.58 -72.40
N ARG A 280 17.15 36.38 -73.48
CA ARG A 280 18.39 37.15 -73.73
C ARG A 280 18.16 38.63 -74.03
N GLU A 281 17.01 39.01 -74.58
CA GLU A 281 16.65 40.43 -74.78
C GLU A 281 16.20 41.11 -73.47
N ARG A 282 15.51 40.40 -72.56
CA ARG A 282 15.16 40.94 -71.23
C ARG A 282 16.38 41.16 -70.32
N GLU A 283 17.38 40.29 -70.38
CA GLU A 283 18.61 40.46 -69.59
C GLU A 283 19.44 41.67 -70.07
N ARG A 284 19.40 42.00 -71.37
CA ARG A 284 20.06 43.22 -71.90
C ARG A 284 19.32 44.52 -71.55
N GLU A 285 18.00 44.48 -71.41
CA GLU A 285 17.19 45.66 -71.00
C GLU A 285 17.27 45.96 -69.48
N LEU A 286 17.57 44.95 -68.65
CA LEU A 286 17.79 45.15 -67.21
C LEU A 286 19.18 45.75 -66.92
N GLY A 287 20.22 45.32 -67.65
CA GLY A 287 21.57 45.89 -67.50
C GLY A 287 21.69 47.36 -67.91
N THR A 288 20.93 47.79 -68.92
CA THR A 288 20.93 49.20 -69.38
C THR A 288 20.12 50.16 -68.48
N ARG A 289 19.21 49.63 -67.65
CA ARG A 289 18.45 50.41 -66.65
C ARG A 289 19.24 50.68 -65.37
N GLU A 290 20.13 49.78 -64.97
CA GLU A 290 20.96 49.96 -63.77
C GLU A 290 22.10 50.97 -64.00
N ASP A 291 22.71 50.99 -65.19
CA ASP A 291 23.78 51.95 -65.52
C ASP A 291 23.26 53.40 -65.68
N ASN A 292 22.03 53.60 -66.18
CA ASN A 292 21.41 54.92 -66.26
C ASN A 292 20.96 55.49 -64.90
N SER A 293 20.68 54.63 -63.93
CA SER A 293 20.31 55.05 -62.56
C SER A 293 21.54 55.46 -61.74
N ARG A 294 22.69 54.80 -61.94
CA ARG A 294 23.97 55.18 -61.32
C ARG A 294 24.48 56.54 -61.79
N ASN A 295 24.44 56.81 -63.11
CA ASN A 295 24.88 58.10 -63.68
C ASN A 295 24.01 59.30 -63.24
N LYS A 296 22.71 59.09 -62.94
CA LYS A 296 21.78 60.14 -62.49
C LYS A 296 21.91 60.49 -61.00
N THR A 297 22.51 59.60 -60.22
CA THR A 297 22.72 59.77 -58.77
C THR A 297 24.06 60.47 -58.45
N GLU A 298 25.06 60.33 -59.33
CA GLU A 298 26.33 61.08 -59.24
C GLU A 298 26.21 62.54 -59.74
N GLN A 299 25.36 62.84 -60.73
CA GLN A 299 25.11 64.22 -61.18
C GLN A 299 24.27 65.06 -60.18
N ARG A 300 23.50 64.42 -59.29
CA ARG A 300 22.75 65.10 -58.21
C ARG A 300 23.61 65.39 -56.97
N ARG A 301 24.69 64.65 -56.73
CA ARG A 301 25.63 64.91 -55.62
C ARG A 301 26.65 66.03 -55.91
N ARG A 302 26.86 66.41 -57.18
CA ARG A 302 27.73 67.53 -57.58
C ARG A 302 27.04 68.91 -57.66
N ARG A 303 25.72 69.01 -57.40
CA ARG A 303 24.95 70.28 -57.45
C ARG A 303 24.48 70.80 -56.08
N THR A 304 24.73 70.08 -54.99
CA THR A 304 24.30 70.44 -53.62
C THR A 304 25.46 70.59 -52.61
N GLN A 305 26.69 70.75 -53.09
CA GLN A 305 27.89 71.08 -52.28
C GLN A 305 28.67 72.28 -52.86
N SER A 306 27.96 73.24 -53.45
CA SER A 306 28.50 74.54 -53.89
C SER A 306 27.65 75.71 -53.38
N ARG A 307 27.00 75.53 -52.22
CA ARG A 307 26.23 76.57 -51.54
C ARG A 307 26.12 76.21 -50.06
N ASP A 308 27.15 76.60 -49.31
CA ASP A 308 27.12 77.00 -47.89
C ASP A 308 28.56 77.18 -47.39
N THR A 309 29.10 78.37 -47.69
CA THR A 309 30.22 79.02 -46.99
C THR A 309 29.65 80.35 -46.48
N ILE A 310 30.15 80.85 -45.33
CA ILE A 310 29.88 82.16 -44.69
C ILE A 310 28.65 82.07 -43.74
N VAL A 311 28.72 82.25 -42.42
CA VAL A 311 29.08 83.45 -41.62
C VAL A 311 29.47 83.03 -40.18
N GLU A 312 30.52 83.69 -39.66
CA GLU A 312 31.02 83.85 -38.26
C GLU A 312 31.43 82.64 -37.42
#